data_AF-A0A948HZF4-F1
#
_entry.id   AF-A0A948HZF4-F1
#
_cell.length_a   1.000
_cell.length_b   1.000
_cell.length_c   1.000
_cell.angle_alpha   90.00
_cell.angle_beta   90.00
_cell.angle_gamma   90.00
#
_symmetry.space_group_name_H-M   'P 1'
#
loop_
_entity.id
_entity.type
_entity.pdbx_description
1 polymer ?
#
loop_
_entity_poly.entity_id
_entity_poly.type
_entity_poly.pdbx_seq_one_letter_code
_entity_poly.pdbx_strand_id
1 'polypeptide(L)' 'MATPPISNEQEHAAVLARIELLLEAEPGTPEGDQFDELVQLIEEYEDIHYPIP' A
#
# COMPACT_ATOMS: atom_id res chain seq x y z
N MET A 1 0.60 -14.70 -0.67
CA MET A 1 2.07 -14.56 -0.69
C MET A 1 2.34 -13.19 -0.12
N ALA A 2 3.14 -13.04 0.93
CA ALA A 2 3.33 -11.74 1.56
C ALA A 2 3.98 -10.76 0.58
N THR A 3 3.31 -9.64 0.31
CA THR A 3 3.89 -8.55 -0.49
C THR A 3 5.06 -7.95 0.29
N PRO A 4 6.23 -7.77 -0.34
CA PRO A 4 7.40 -7.26 0.35
C PRO A 4 7.21 -5.82 0.84
N PRO A 5 7.85 -5.43 1.95
CA PRO A 5 7.80 -4.07 2.47
C PRO A 5 8.41 -3.07 1.47
N ILE A 6 7.84 -1.87 1.45
CA ILE A 6 8.31 -0.76 0.62
C ILE A 6 9.67 -0.28 1.16
N SER A 7 10.70 -0.32 0.32
CA SER A 7 12.07 0.00 0.75
C SER A 7 12.57 1.37 0.30
N ASN A 8 11.85 2.04 -0.62
CA ASN A 8 12.26 3.32 -1.20
C ASN A 8 11.07 4.09 -1.79
N GLU A 9 11.29 5.37 -2.12
CA GLU A 9 10.24 6.26 -2.66
C GLU A 9 9.66 5.80 -4.01
N GLN A 10 10.44 5.08 -4.83
CA GLN A 10 9.97 4.56 -6.12
C GLN A 10 8.96 3.43 -5.93
N GLU A 11 9.23 2.53 -4.99
CA GLU A 11 8.29 1.48 -4.60
C GLU A 11 7.06 2.08 -3.91
N HIS A 12 7.25 3.10 -3.08
CA HIS A 12 6.14 3.82 -2.46
C HIS A 12 5.20 4.41 -3.52
N ALA A 13 5.73 5.10 -4.53
CA ALA A 13 4.94 5.65 -5.63
C ALA A 13 4.26 4.56 -6.47
N ALA A 14 4.92 3.41 -6.68
CA ALA A 14 4.34 2.28 -7.41
C ALA A 14 3.16 1.64 -6.65
N VAL A 15 3.29 1.50 -5.33
CA VAL A 15 2.22 1.00 -4.46
C VAL A 15 1.05 1.98 -4.43
N LEU A 16 1.32 3.28 -4.31
CA LEU A 16 0.29 4.33 -4.40
C LEU A 16 -0.50 4.23 -5.72
N ALA A 17 0.21 4.15 -6.86
CA ALA A 17 -0.44 4.02 -8.16
C ALA A 17 -1.28 2.72 -8.27
N ARG A 18 -0.86 1.66 -7.58
CA ARG A 18 -1.63 0.40 -7.55
C ARG A 18 -2.90 0.54 -6.70
N ILE A 19 -2.81 1.21 -5.55
CA ILE A 19 -3.96 1.54 -4.70
C ILE A 19 -4.97 2.39 -5.48
N GLU A 20 -4.52 3.39 -6.24
CA GLU A 20 -5.42 4.21 -7.07
C GLU A 20 -6.26 3.38 -8.06
N LEU A 21 -5.69 2.31 -8.61
CA LEU A 21 -6.40 1.38 -9.50
C LEU A 21 -7.37 0.44 -8.77
N LEU A 22 -7.24 0.32 -7.45
CA LEU A 22 -8.04 -0.56 -6.59
C LEU A 22 -9.04 0.22 -5.72
N LEU A 23 -9.13 1.54 -5.86
CA LEU A 23 -10.07 2.38 -5.09
C LEU A 23 -11.54 1.99 -5.28
N GLU A 24 -11.89 1.42 -6.44
CA GLU A 24 -13.24 0.93 -6.75
C GLU A 24 -13.44 -0.55 -6.41
N ALA A 25 -12.44 -1.22 -5.82
CA ALA A 25 -12.53 -2.63 -5.46
C ALA A 25 -13.56 -2.84 -4.35
N GLU A 26 -14.41 -3.87 -4.50
CA GLU A 26 -15.40 -4.21 -3.49
C GLU A 26 -14.74 -4.97 -2.31
N PRO A 27 -15.13 -4.68 -1.05
CA PRO A 27 -14.65 -5.41 0.11
C PRO A 27 -14.94 -6.92 0.01
N GLY A 28 -13.96 -7.75 0.40
CA GLY A 28 -14.07 -9.20 0.33
C GLY A 28 -13.89 -9.79 -1.07
N THR A 29 -13.48 -8.98 -2.05
CA THR A 29 -12.92 -9.45 -3.31
C THR A 29 -11.39 -9.56 -3.22
N PRO A 30 -10.72 -10.35 -4.07
CA PRO A 30 -9.26 -10.43 -4.10
C PRO A 30 -8.60 -9.05 -4.31
N GLU A 31 -9.24 -8.18 -5.08
CA GLU A 31 -8.82 -6.79 -5.28
C GLU A 31 -8.94 -5.94 -4.00
N GLY A 32 -10.01 -6.13 -3.24
CA GLY A 32 -10.21 -5.47 -1.94
C GLY A 32 -9.20 -5.95 -0.89
N ASP A 33 -8.97 -7.26 -0.81
CA ASP A 33 -7.94 -7.84 0.06
C ASP A 33 -6.54 -7.31 -0.31
N GLN A 34 -6.27 -7.13 -1.61
CA GLN A 34 -5.03 -6.53 -2.10
C GLN A 34 -4.94 -5.04 -1.74
N PHE A 35 -6.04 -4.29 -1.81
CA PHE A 35 -6.08 -2.88 -1.42
C PHE A 35 -5.68 -2.73 0.06
N ASP A 36 -6.29 -3.51 0.95
CA ASP A 36 -6.00 -3.48 2.38
C ASP A 36 -4.53 -3.81 2.68
N GLU A 37 -3.95 -4.81 2.01
CA GLU A 37 -2.54 -5.16 2.15
C GLU A 37 -1.61 -4.01 1.70
N LEU A 38 -1.91 -3.37 0.56
CA LEU A 38 -1.09 -2.28 0.03
C LEU A 38 -1.16 -1.02 0.89
N VAL A 39 -2.33 -0.70 1.46
CA VAL A 39 -2.48 0.42 2.39
C VAL A 39 -1.61 0.21 3.63
N GLN A 40 -1.63 -0.99 4.22
CA GLN A 40 -0.78 -1.30 5.38
C GLN A 40 0.72 -1.14 5.08
N LEU A 41 1.17 -1.51 3.87
CA LEU A 41 2.56 -1.33 3.46
C LEU A 41 2.97 0.14 3.36
N ILE A 42 2.06 1.01 2.92
CA ILE A 42 2.29 2.46 2.90
C ILE A 42 2.40 2.99 4.32
N GLU A 43 1.48 2.63 5.21
CA GLU A 43 1.51 3.09 6.59
C GLU A 43 2.83 2.73 7.28
N GLU A 44 3.30 1.48 7.14
CA GLU A 44 4.61 1.07 7.67
C GLU A 44 5.78 1.88 7.09
N TYR A 45 5.73 2.17 5.79
CA TYR A 45 6.76 2.98 5.13
C TYR A 45 6.76 4.41 5.64
N GLU A 46 5.59 5.04 5.73
CA GLU A 46 5.41 6.42 6.17
C GLU A 46 5.76 6.60 7.65
N ASP A 47 5.44 5.65 8.52
CA ASP A 47 5.85 5.67 9.93
C ASP A 47 7.38 5.72 10.09
N ILE A 48 8.11 5.04 9.20
CA ILE A 48 9.58 5.01 9.22
C ILE A 48 10.18 6.25 8.57
N HIS A 49 9.63 6.70 7.43
CA HIS A 49 10.25 7.72 6.57
C HIS A 49 9.71 9.13 6.79
N TYR A 50 8.46 9.26 7.22
CA TYR A 50 7.76 10.53 7.46
C TYR A 50 7.13 10.58 8.86
N PRO A 51 7.92 10.40 9.93
CA PRO A 51 7.40 10.43 11.30
C PRO A 51 6.80 11.81 11.61
N ILE A 52 5.55 11.83 12.11
CA ILE A 52 4.89 13.06 12.52
C ILE A 52 5.52 13.57 13.84
N PRO A 53 5.88 14.86 13.93
CA PRO A 53 6.55 15.46 15.10
C PRO A 53 5.67 15.58 16.34
#